data_AF-A0A429IL14-F1
#
_entry.id   AF-A0A429IL14-F1
#
_cell.length_a   1.000
_cell.length_b   1.000
_cell.length_c   1.000
_cell.angle_alpha   90.00
_cell.angle_beta   90.00
_cell.angle_gamma   90.00
#
_symmetry.space_group_name_H-M   'P 1'
#
loop_
_entity.id
_entity.type
_entity.pdbx_description
1 polymer ?
#
loop_
_entity_poly.entity_id
_entity_poly.type
_entity_poly.pdbx_seq_one_letter_code
_entity_poly.pdbx_strand_id
1 'polypeptide(L)' 'MPEGEIVTLFEREGELIWAFAPGHITNEAVEVANQQLRHLVGHGLWGQRWGGDQQEPPHRAAS' A
#
# COMPACT_ATOMS: atom_id res chain seq x y z
N MET A 1 -19.70 1.49 -0.39
CA MET A 1 -18.68 2.29 -1.10
C MET A 1 -19.41 3.35 -1.90
N PRO A 2 -18.91 4.60 -1.97
CA PRO A 2 -19.42 5.61 -2.89
C PRO A 2 -19.46 5.08 -4.33
N GLU A 3 -20.36 5.61 -5.15
CA GLU A 3 -20.49 5.19 -6.54
C GLU A 3 -19.19 5.49 -7.31
N GLY A 4 -18.68 4.48 -8.02
CA GLY A 4 -17.43 4.57 -8.80
C GLY A 4 -16.13 4.26 -8.02
N GLU A 5 -16.19 4.10 -6.69
CA GLU A 5 -15.02 3.73 -5.90
C GLU A 5 -14.89 2.20 -5.73
N ILE A 6 -13.71 1.68 -6.01
CA ILE A 6 -13.37 0.26 -5.82
C ILE A 6 -12.62 -0.01 -4.51
N VAL A 7 -12.06 1.04 -3.89
CA VAL A 7 -11.32 0.98 -2.63
C VAL A 7 -11.53 2.26 -1.83
N THR A 8 -11.71 2.14 -0.53
CA THR A 8 -11.71 3.24 0.43
C THR A 8 -10.66 2.98 1.50
N LEU A 9 -9.93 4.03 1.90
CA LEU A 9 -8.92 3.96 2.95
C LEU A 9 -9.50 4.43 4.28
N PHE A 10 -9.25 3.66 5.34
CA PHE A 10 -9.53 4.05 6.72
C PHE A 10 -8.22 4.14 7.49
N GLU A 11 -7.97 5.30 8.06
CA GLU A 11 -6.80 5.56 8.91
C GLU A 11 -7.24 5.79 10.34
N ARG A 12 -6.55 5.13 11.28
CA ARG A 12 -6.62 5.39 12.72
C ARG A 12 -5.23 5.24 13.33
N GLU A 13 -5.07 5.66 14.58
CA GLU A 13 -3.77 5.53 15.25
C GLU A 13 -3.28 4.08 15.21
N GLY A 14 -2.10 3.88 14.61
CA GLY A 14 -1.47 2.57 14.47
C GLY A 14 -2.00 1.68 13.34
N GLU A 15 -2.99 2.11 12.57
CA GLU A 15 -3.60 1.28 11.51
C GLU A 15 -3.99 2.05 10.26
N LEU A 16 -3.75 1.40 9.11
CA LEU A 16 -4.25 1.79 7.80
C LEU A 16 -4.96 0.58 7.18
N ILE A 17 -6.23 0.73 6.84
CA ILE A 17 -7.07 -0.34 6.28
C ILE A 17 -7.52 0.05 4.88
N TRP A 18 -7.32 -0.84 3.92
CA TRP A 18 -7.87 -0.71 2.57
C TRP A 18 -9.09 -1.63 2.47
N ALA A 19 -10.27 -1.03 2.31
CA ALA A 19 -11.51 -1.76 2.13
C ALA A 19 -11.91 -1.74 0.66
N PHE A 20 -11.99 -2.92 0.05
CA PHE A 20 -12.35 -3.08 -1.36
C PHE A 20 -13.84 -3.36 -1.52
N ALA A 21 -14.41 -2.89 -2.62
CA ALA A 21 -15.76 -3.27 -3.01
C ALA A 21 -15.83 -4.80 -3.28
N PRO A 22 -16.95 -5.47 -2.94
CA PRO A 22 -17.08 -6.91 -3.17
C PRO A 22 -16.81 -7.30 -4.63
N GLY A 23 -16.00 -8.34 -4.84
CA GLY A 23 -15.65 -8.84 -6.18
C GLY A 23 -14.53 -8.09 -6.90
N HIS A 24 -14.01 -6.99 -6.34
CA HIS A 24 -12.92 -6.23 -6.94
C HIS A 24 -11.51 -6.68 -6.51
N ILE A 25 -11.43 -7.60 -5.55
CA ILE A 25 -10.19 -8.24 -5.10
C ILE A 25 -10.48 -9.66 -4.67
N THR A 26 -9.52 -10.58 -4.87
CA THR A 26 -9.61 -11.95 -4.35
C THR A 26 -9.04 -12.03 -2.93
N ASN A 27 -9.43 -13.06 -2.18
CA ASN A 27 -8.91 -13.26 -0.83
C ASN A 27 -7.39 -13.52 -0.84
N GLU A 28 -6.89 -14.24 -1.84
CA GLU A 28 -5.47 -14.53 -2.00
C GLU A 28 -4.66 -13.24 -2.21
N ALA A 29 -5.18 -12.30 -3.01
CA ALA A 29 -4.53 -11.01 -3.22
C ALA A 29 -4.50 -10.17 -1.93
N VAL A 30 -5.57 -10.23 -1.12
CA VAL A 30 -5.60 -9.57 0.20
C VAL A 30 -4.55 -10.16 1.14
N GLU A 31 -4.39 -11.49 1.16
CA GLU A 31 -3.39 -12.16 2.00
C GLU A 31 -1.95 -11.79 1.60
N VAL A 32 -1.65 -11.81 0.30
CA VAL A 32 -0.33 -11.43 -0.23
C VAL A 32 -0.03 -9.96 0.08
N ALA A 33 -0.99 -9.05 -0.16
CA ALA A 33 -0.82 -7.63 0.13
C ALA A 33 -0.53 -7.40 1.63
N ASN A 34 -1.27 -8.06 2.51
CA ASN A 34 -1.03 -7.98 3.96
C ASN A 34 0.35 -8.51 4.35
N GLN A 35 0.81 -9.61 3.76
CA GLN A 35 2.14 -10.14 4.04
C GLN A 35 3.23 -9.16 3.60
N GLN A 36 3.10 -8.60 2.40
CA GLN A 36 4.04 -7.61 1.88
C GLN A 36 4.06 -6.34 2.73
N LEU A 37 2.89 -5.82 3.11
CA LEU A 37 2.80 -4.61 3.93
C LEU A 37 3.44 -4.81 5.31
N ARG A 38 3.18 -5.95 5.96
CA ARG A 38 3.84 -6.28 7.25
C ARG A 38 5.35 -6.38 7.11
N HIS A 39 5.86 -6.94 6.01
CA HIS A 39 7.29 -6.98 5.76
C HIS A 39 7.86 -5.56 5.58
N LEU A 40 7.22 -4.74 4.73
CA LEU A 40 7.68 -3.38 4.46
C LEU A 40 7.70 -2.52 5.73
N VAL A 41 6.63 -2.54 6.51
CA VAL A 41 6.51 -1.78 7.76
C VAL A 41 7.44 -2.35 8.83
N GLY A 42 7.42 -3.67 9.05
CA GLY A 42 8.18 -4.33 10.10
C GLY A 42 9.69 -4.25 9.94
N HIS A 43 10.19 -4.12 8.70
CA HIS A 43 11.61 -3.95 8.41
C HIS A 43 12.02 -2.50 8.12
N GLY A 44 11.13 -1.52 8.33
CA GLY A 44 11.44 -0.10 8.09
C GLY A 44 11.69 0.25 6.62
N LEU A 45 11.18 -0.57 5.70
CA LEU A 45 11.28 -0.35 4.24
C LEU A 45 10.13 0.50 3.70
N TRP A 46 9.10 0.72 4.51
CA TRP A 46 7.97 1.58 4.15
C TRP A 46 8.39 3.06 4.10
N GLY A 47 8.29 3.66 2.92
CA GLY A 47 8.51 5.09 2.71
C GLY A 47 7.24 5.75 2.18
N GLN A 48 6.66 6.67 2.94
CA GLN A 48 5.51 7.45 2.51
C GLN A 48 5.96 8.80 1.96
N ARG A 49 5.77 9.01 0.66
CA ARG A 49 6.11 10.27 -0.02
C ARG A 49 4.83 11.05 -0.27
N TRP A 50 4.61 12.08 0.54
CA TRP A 50 3.51 13.02 0.35
C TRP A 50 4.00 14.23 -0.44
N GLY A 51 3.27 14.64 -1.49
CA GLY A 51 3.66 15.74 -2.36
C GLY A 51 4.79 15.32 -3.33
N GLY A 52 4.41 14.88 -4.52
CA GLY A 52 5.36 14.37 -5.50
C GLY A 52 6.29 15.45 -6.05
N ASP A 53 7.50 15.52 -5.52
CA ASP A 53 8.67 15.74 -6.38
C ASP A 53 9.26 14.37 -6.69
N GLN A 54 9.09 13.93 -7.94
CA GLN A 54 9.74 12.73 -8.46
C GLN A 54 11.24 12.98 -8.60
N GLN A 55 11.98 12.91 -7.50
CA GLN A 55 13.35 12.41 -7.59
C GLN A 55 13.28 10.89 -7.70
N GLU A 56 13.63 10.38 -8.88
CA GLU A 56 14.00 8.98 -9.09
C GLU A 56 15.11 8.63 -8.09
N PRO A 57 15.04 7.46 -7.41
CA PRO A 57 16.18 6.99 -6.64
C PRO A 57 17.37 6.85 -7.60
N PRO A 58 18.60 7.26 -7.21
CA PRO A 58 19.76 6.95 -8.02
C PRO A 58 19.82 5.44 -8.20
N HIS A 59 19.71 4.99 -9.45
CA HIS A 59 19.99 3.62 -9.84
C HIS A 59 21.37 3.28 -9.28
N ARG A 60 21.44 2.32 -8.35
CA ARG A 60 22.73 1.74 -7.97
C ARG A 60 23.34 1.20 -9.25
N ALA A 61 24.42 1.84 -9.72
CA ALA A 61 25.25 1.28 -10.78
C ALA A 61 25.68 -0.12 -10.33
N ALA A 62 25.30 -1.14 -11.10
CA ALA A 62 25.83 -2.48 -10.92
C ALA A 62 27.37 -2.39 -11.04
N SER A 63 28.06 -2.91 -10.03
CA SER A 63 29.52 -3.07 -10.03
C SER A 63 29.93 -4.20 -10.99
#